data_AF-A0A528L366-F1
#
_entry.id   AF-A0A528L366-F1
#
_cell.length_a   1.000
_cell.length_b   1.000
_cell.length_c   1.000
_cell.angle_alpha   90.00
_cell.angle_beta   90.00
_cell.angle_gamma   90.00
#
_symmetry.space_group_name_H-M   'P 1'
#
loop_
_entity.id
_entity.type
_entity.pdbx_description
1 polymer ?
#
loop_
_entity_poly.entity_id
_entity_poly.type
_entity_poly.pdbx_seq_one_letter_code
_entity_poly.pdbx_strand_id
1 'polypeptide(L)'
;EDITDFVQRPQFQECAGKTDSYALWECREQVWDQSFRGKTVGGESFPDDRFGATFFQPYYAGQTFGLGQLNPLTALQMSDLVHQVSGLPKLDVGDPNAVYKTIMDPDLTLDYVAATIRKSIDAYQSIAGFDISGNPGITSTLYNVGNPEQRAHALKAENDRRRAAGESEKLPEENYYGWLVNDKLPELKALF
;
A
#
# COMPACT_ATOMS: atom_id res chain seq x y z
N GLU A 1 9.53 2.86 -21.29
CA GLU A 1 10.45 3.58 -20.39
C GLU A 1 10.54 2.80 -19.09
N ASP A 2 11.69 2.79 -18.41
CA ASP A 2 11.76 2.20 -17.08
C ASP A 2 11.25 3.18 -16.02
N ILE A 3 11.04 2.67 -14.81
CA ILE A 3 10.48 3.46 -13.72
C ILE A 3 11.44 4.54 -13.20
N THR A 4 12.74 4.29 -13.21
CA THR A 4 13.76 5.23 -12.72
C THR A 4 13.81 6.50 -13.54
N ASP A 5 13.66 6.38 -14.86
CA ASP A 5 13.55 7.50 -15.79
C ASP A 5 12.16 8.14 -15.73
N PHE A 6 11.10 7.32 -15.71
CA PHE A 6 9.72 7.81 -15.77
C PHE A 6 9.37 8.77 -14.61
N VAL A 7 9.84 8.48 -13.40
CA VAL A 7 9.58 9.32 -12.22
C VAL A 7 10.38 10.64 -12.20
N GLN A 8 11.25 10.88 -13.18
CA GLN A 8 11.94 12.17 -13.35
C GLN A 8 11.10 13.18 -14.15
N ARG A 9 9.97 12.76 -14.74
CA ARG A 9 9.11 13.63 -15.53
C ARG A 9 8.56 14.80 -14.68
N PRO A 10 8.31 15.99 -15.27
CA PRO A 10 7.92 17.19 -14.52
C PRO A 10 6.68 17.03 -13.62
N GLN A 11 5.75 16.14 -14.00
CA GLN A 11 4.56 15.81 -13.23
C GLN A 11 4.88 15.29 -11.82
N PHE A 12 6.04 14.64 -11.64
CA PHE A 12 6.47 14.09 -10.35
C PHE A 12 7.23 15.09 -9.47
N GLN A 13 7.42 16.34 -9.91
CA GLN A 13 8.14 17.35 -9.12
C GLN A 13 7.52 17.60 -7.75
N GLU A 14 6.19 17.43 -7.62
CA GLU A 14 5.50 17.55 -6.33
C GLU A 14 5.93 16.49 -5.29
N CYS A 15 6.50 15.37 -5.75
CA CYS A 15 6.98 14.29 -4.89
C CYS A 15 8.44 14.50 -4.42
N ALA A 16 9.19 15.45 -4.99
CA ALA A 16 10.63 15.60 -4.75
C ALA A 16 11.00 15.92 -3.29
N GLY A 17 10.06 16.45 -2.49
CA GLY A 17 10.27 16.76 -1.08
C GLY A 17 9.94 15.63 -0.10
N LYS A 18 9.49 14.46 -0.58
CA LYS A 18 9.15 13.33 0.29
C LYS A 18 10.42 12.55 0.65
N THR A 19 10.73 12.47 1.95
CA THR A 19 11.91 11.77 2.47
C THR A 19 11.62 10.35 2.96
N ASP A 20 10.37 10.08 3.29
CA ASP A 20 9.88 8.76 3.71
C ASP A 20 9.47 7.94 2.49
N SER A 21 9.90 6.67 2.44
CA SER A 21 9.66 5.78 1.31
C SER A 21 8.18 5.59 1.00
N TYR A 22 7.32 5.49 2.03
CA TYR A 22 5.87 5.34 1.82
C TYR A 22 5.31 6.60 1.16
N ALA A 23 5.56 7.76 1.76
CA ALA A 23 5.05 9.03 1.25
C ALA A 23 5.54 9.36 -0.16
N LEU A 24 6.78 8.97 -0.50
CA LEU A 24 7.34 9.16 -1.84
C LEU A 24 6.63 8.30 -2.89
N TRP A 25 6.48 7.01 -2.63
CA TRP A 25 5.88 6.09 -3.59
C TRP A 25 4.36 6.27 -3.71
N GLU A 26 3.66 6.54 -2.61
CA GLU A 26 2.25 6.93 -2.63
C GLU A 26 2.02 8.21 -3.45
N CYS A 27 2.87 9.23 -3.30
CA CYS A 27 2.79 10.45 -4.12
C CYS A 27 2.95 10.13 -5.61
N ARG A 28 3.90 9.26 -5.98
CA ARG A 28 4.12 8.85 -7.37
C ARG A 28 2.92 8.08 -7.93
N GLU A 29 2.28 7.22 -7.13
CA GLU A 29 1.05 6.55 -7.52
C GLU A 29 -0.11 7.54 -7.76
N GLN A 30 -0.24 8.54 -6.90
CA GLN A 30 -1.26 9.58 -7.08
C GLN A 30 -1.01 10.41 -8.34
N VAL A 31 0.24 10.79 -8.62
CA VAL A 31 0.62 11.46 -9.88
C VAL A 31 0.27 10.57 -11.09
N TRP A 32 0.57 9.27 -11.02
CA TRP A 32 0.24 8.31 -12.07
C TRP A 32 -1.27 8.28 -12.35
N ASP A 33 -2.08 8.05 -11.32
CA ASP A 33 -3.53 7.94 -11.45
C ASP A 33 -4.16 9.26 -11.95
N GLN A 34 -3.62 10.40 -11.52
CA GLN A 34 -4.17 11.71 -11.91
C GLN A 34 -3.70 12.17 -13.29
N SER A 35 -2.45 11.90 -13.68
CA SER A 35 -1.84 12.54 -14.84
C SER A 35 -1.63 11.60 -16.01
N PHE A 36 -1.48 10.30 -15.79
CA PHE A 36 -1.02 9.37 -16.82
C PHE A 36 -2.00 8.23 -17.10
N ARG A 37 -2.54 7.58 -16.08
CA ARG A 37 -3.38 6.39 -16.24
C ARG A 37 -4.53 6.61 -17.22
N GLY A 38 -4.56 5.80 -18.29
CA GLY A 38 -5.56 5.86 -19.35
C GLY A 38 -5.54 7.13 -20.21
N LYS A 39 -4.47 7.94 -20.15
CA LYS A 39 -4.35 9.24 -20.85
C LYS A 39 -3.23 9.22 -21.88
N THR A 40 -3.26 10.21 -22.78
CA THR A 40 -2.14 10.51 -23.68
C THR A 40 -1.41 11.74 -23.17
N VAL A 41 -0.12 11.63 -22.90
CA VAL A 41 0.73 12.71 -22.38
C VAL A 41 1.97 12.82 -23.25
N GLY A 42 2.23 14.01 -23.82
CA GLY A 42 3.39 14.22 -24.69
C GLY A 42 3.38 13.38 -25.97
N GLY A 43 2.19 12.98 -26.45
CA GLY A 43 2.03 12.13 -27.64
C GLY A 43 2.15 10.62 -27.38
N GLU A 44 2.41 10.22 -26.14
CA GLU A 44 2.47 8.81 -25.72
C GLU A 44 1.19 8.43 -24.97
N SER A 45 0.59 7.29 -25.32
CA SER A 45 -0.61 6.77 -24.65
C SER A 45 -0.23 5.79 -23.54
N PHE A 46 -0.82 5.98 -22.37
CA PHE A 46 -0.57 5.17 -21.18
C PHE A 46 -1.75 4.22 -20.89
N PRO A 47 -1.48 3.01 -20.35
CA PRO A 47 -2.53 2.06 -20.03
C PRO A 47 -3.46 2.57 -18.94
N ASP A 48 -4.73 2.15 -18.99
CA ASP A 48 -5.65 2.28 -17.84
C ASP A 48 -5.41 1.14 -16.85
N ASP A 49 -4.23 1.13 -16.25
CA ASP A 49 -3.83 0.13 -15.25
C ASP A 49 -3.12 0.80 -14.06
N ARG A 50 -2.97 0.05 -12.96
CA ARG A 50 -2.30 0.51 -11.74
C ARG A 50 -0.81 0.77 -11.99
N PHE A 51 -0.25 1.73 -11.26
CA PHE A 51 1.17 2.09 -11.34
C PHE A 51 2.09 0.88 -11.09
N GLY A 52 1.83 0.15 -10.00
CA GLY A 52 2.55 -1.09 -9.66
C GLY A 52 2.53 -2.12 -10.78
N ALA A 53 1.36 -2.35 -11.39
CA ALA A 53 1.22 -3.30 -12.48
C ALA A 53 2.00 -2.86 -13.73
N THR A 54 1.91 -1.56 -14.07
CA THR A 54 2.55 -0.98 -15.25
C THR A 54 4.08 -1.04 -15.18
N PHE A 55 4.66 -0.68 -14.03
CA PHE A 55 6.11 -0.46 -13.93
C PHE A 55 6.88 -1.58 -13.23
N PHE A 56 6.25 -2.30 -12.31
CA PHE A 56 6.94 -3.27 -11.46
C PHE A 56 6.60 -4.72 -11.79
N GLN A 57 5.56 -4.96 -12.58
CA GLN A 57 5.09 -6.32 -12.91
C GLN A 57 4.90 -6.59 -14.42
N PRO A 58 5.66 -5.96 -15.35
CA PRO A 58 5.34 -6.03 -16.78
C PRO A 58 5.41 -7.45 -17.37
N TYR A 59 6.22 -8.34 -16.79
CA TYR A 59 6.36 -9.73 -17.24
C TYR A 59 5.52 -10.75 -16.45
N TYR A 60 4.97 -10.34 -15.31
CA TYR A 60 4.26 -11.23 -14.38
C TYR A 60 2.78 -10.90 -14.24
N ALA A 61 2.22 -10.05 -15.11
CA ALA A 61 0.80 -9.75 -15.21
C ALA A 61 0.11 -9.42 -13.86
N GLY A 62 0.80 -8.67 -13.00
CA GLY A 62 0.26 -8.27 -11.70
C GLY A 62 0.47 -9.26 -10.54
N GLN A 63 1.27 -10.33 -10.72
CA GLN A 63 1.49 -11.35 -9.68
C GLN A 63 2.23 -10.81 -8.44
N THR A 64 1.83 -11.35 -7.30
CA THR A 64 2.42 -11.17 -5.98
C THR A 64 3.31 -12.36 -5.61
N PHE A 65 4.31 -12.15 -4.75
CA PHE A 65 5.35 -13.15 -4.50
C PHE A 65 5.52 -13.49 -3.01
N GLY A 66 6.07 -14.67 -2.76
CA GLY A 66 6.43 -15.15 -1.42
C GLY A 66 5.23 -15.43 -0.51
N LEU A 67 5.53 -15.73 0.75
CA LEU A 67 4.52 -16.02 1.78
C LEU A 67 3.57 -14.84 2.02
N GLY A 68 4.09 -13.61 1.94
CA GLY A 68 3.31 -12.40 2.10
C GLY A 68 2.40 -12.10 0.91
N GLN A 69 2.62 -12.70 -0.27
CA GLN A 69 1.98 -12.25 -1.50
C GLN A 69 2.15 -10.73 -1.68
N LEU A 70 3.39 -10.24 -1.55
CA LEU A 70 3.71 -8.83 -1.73
C LEU A 70 4.08 -8.53 -3.18
N ASN A 71 3.76 -7.32 -3.62
CA ASN A 71 4.28 -6.78 -4.88
C ASN A 71 5.52 -5.91 -4.61
N PRO A 72 6.39 -5.68 -5.63
CA PRO A 72 7.62 -4.89 -5.45
C PRO A 72 7.38 -3.46 -4.95
N LEU A 73 6.29 -2.82 -5.38
CA LEU A 73 5.97 -1.44 -4.98
C LEU A 73 5.64 -1.36 -3.48
N THR A 74 4.87 -2.32 -2.95
CA THR A 74 4.59 -2.39 -1.51
C THR A 74 5.87 -2.60 -0.69
N ALA A 75 6.80 -3.41 -1.18
CA ALA A 75 8.11 -3.55 -0.53
C ALA A 75 8.90 -2.23 -0.52
N LEU A 76 8.93 -1.52 -1.64
CA LEU A 76 9.57 -0.21 -1.73
C LEU A 76 8.91 0.83 -0.82
N GLN A 77 7.58 0.86 -0.75
CA GLN A 77 6.83 1.73 0.14
C GLN A 77 7.19 1.47 1.62
N MET A 78 7.29 0.21 2.03
CA MET A 78 7.57 -0.18 3.42
C MET A 78 9.05 -0.11 3.80
N SER A 79 9.94 0.17 2.84
CA SER A 79 11.38 0.01 3.03
C SER A 79 11.95 0.81 4.20
N ASP A 80 11.54 2.06 4.40
CA ASP A 80 12.07 2.88 5.50
C ASP A 80 11.60 2.39 6.87
N LEU A 81 10.32 2.00 6.96
CA LEU A 81 9.75 1.45 8.20
C LEU A 81 10.44 0.14 8.57
N VAL A 82 10.62 -0.76 7.61
CA VAL A 82 11.31 -2.04 7.83
C VAL A 82 12.78 -1.82 8.19
N HIS A 83 13.48 -0.91 7.51
CA HIS A 83 14.85 -0.56 7.86
C HIS A 83 14.96 -0.03 9.29
N GLN A 84 14.04 0.86 9.68
CA GLN A 84 14.02 1.45 11.02
C GLN A 84 13.77 0.42 12.13
N VAL A 85 12.88 -0.55 11.90
CA VAL A 85 12.44 -1.50 12.93
C VAL A 85 13.31 -2.76 12.96
N SER A 86 13.58 -3.36 11.80
CA SER A 86 14.26 -4.66 11.69
C SER A 86 15.74 -4.53 11.27
N GLY A 87 16.19 -3.34 10.83
CA GLY A 87 17.57 -3.11 10.41
C GLY A 87 17.92 -3.66 9.03
N LEU A 88 16.94 -4.18 8.28
CA LEU A 88 17.17 -4.66 6.91
C LEU A 88 17.62 -3.50 5.99
N PRO A 89 18.46 -3.75 4.98
CA PRO A 89 18.87 -2.71 4.04
C PRO A 89 17.68 -2.04 3.35
N LYS A 90 17.79 -0.72 3.10
CA LYS A 90 16.79 -0.02 2.29
C LYS A 90 16.79 -0.55 0.86
N LEU A 91 15.60 -0.70 0.31
CA LEU A 91 15.39 -1.11 -1.07
C LEU A 91 15.47 0.10 -2.00
N ASP A 92 16.10 -0.13 -3.16
CA ASP A 92 16.17 0.83 -4.25
C ASP A 92 15.52 0.22 -5.49
N VAL A 93 14.72 1.01 -6.20
CA VAL A 93 14.13 0.60 -7.47
C VAL A 93 15.19 0.40 -8.56
N GLY A 94 16.36 1.03 -8.42
CA GLY A 94 17.52 0.79 -9.27
C GLY A 94 18.19 -0.57 -9.06
N ASP A 95 17.84 -1.31 -8.00
CA ASP A 95 18.25 -2.70 -7.76
C ASP A 95 17.03 -3.62 -7.66
N PRO A 96 16.39 -3.95 -8.81
CA PRO A 96 15.21 -4.81 -8.83
C PRO A 96 15.49 -6.20 -8.26
N ASN A 97 16.71 -6.73 -8.41
CA ASN A 97 17.07 -8.05 -7.90
C ASN A 97 16.97 -8.10 -6.37
N ALA A 98 17.44 -7.06 -5.68
CA ALA A 98 17.30 -6.96 -4.23
C ALA A 98 15.82 -6.88 -3.80
N VAL A 99 14.99 -6.12 -4.53
CA VAL A 99 13.54 -6.03 -4.26
C VAL A 99 12.87 -7.40 -4.41
N TYR A 100 13.11 -8.09 -5.53
CA TYR A 100 12.53 -9.41 -5.77
C TYR A 100 13.01 -10.47 -4.77
N LYS A 101 14.30 -10.47 -4.43
CA LYS A 101 14.84 -11.36 -3.40
C LYS A 101 14.12 -11.15 -2.07
N THR A 102 13.94 -9.90 -1.68
CA THR A 102 13.32 -9.53 -0.39
C THR A 102 11.89 -10.02 -0.27
N ILE A 103 11.09 -9.88 -1.34
CA ILE A 103 9.68 -10.33 -1.30
C ILE A 103 9.53 -11.86 -1.42
N MET A 104 10.50 -12.55 -2.05
CA MET A 104 10.47 -14.00 -2.23
C MET A 104 11.05 -14.80 -1.05
N ASP A 105 12.01 -14.23 -0.32
CA ASP A 105 12.66 -14.86 0.83
C ASP A 105 11.72 -14.80 2.05
N PRO A 106 11.32 -15.94 2.64
CA PRO A 106 10.38 -15.98 3.76
C PRO A 106 10.89 -15.27 5.01
N ASP A 107 12.21 -15.27 5.25
CA ASP A 107 12.80 -14.66 6.44
C ASP A 107 12.84 -13.13 6.31
N LEU A 108 12.89 -12.61 5.08
CA LEU A 108 12.87 -11.17 4.81
C LEU A 108 11.44 -10.65 4.65
N THR A 109 10.58 -11.38 3.96
CA THR A 109 9.23 -10.91 3.57
C THR A 109 8.32 -10.67 4.77
N LEU A 110 8.50 -11.41 5.88
CA LEU A 110 7.65 -11.32 7.06
C LEU A 110 7.66 -9.91 7.69
N ASP A 111 8.82 -9.25 7.71
CA ASP A 111 8.96 -7.87 8.20
C ASP A 111 8.11 -6.89 7.36
N TYR A 112 8.06 -7.10 6.04
CA TYR A 112 7.29 -6.27 5.12
C TYR A 112 5.78 -6.52 5.26
N VAL A 113 5.35 -7.75 5.55
CA VAL A 113 3.95 -8.07 5.88
C VAL A 113 3.54 -7.32 7.14
N ALA A 114 4.36 -7.42 8.20
CA ALA A 114 4.12 -6.75 9.47
C ALA A 114 4.07 -5.22 9.32
N ALA A 115 5.02 -4.65 8.56
CA ALA A 115 5.05 -3.23 8.25
C ALA A 115 3.79 -2.75 7.50
N THR A 116 3.29 -3.53 6.54
CA THR A 116 2.07 -3.22 5.78
C THR A 116 0.83 -3.16 6.68
N ILE A 117 0.69 -4.14 7.59
CA ILE A 117 -0.40 -4.18 8.57
C ILE A 117 -0.26 -3.00 9.54
N ARG A 118 0.96 -2.75 10.05
CA ARG A 118 1.24 -1.64 10.96
C ARG A 118 0.88 -0.29 10.32
N LYS A 119 1.25 -0.08 9.06
CA LYS A 119 0.92 1.13 8.31
C LYS A 119 -0.59 1.35 8.20
N SER A 120 -1.34 0.27 7.99
CA SER A 120 -2.80 0.31 7.93
C SER A 120 -3.42 0.76 9.26
N ILE A 121 -2.94 0.21 10.37
CA ILE A 121 -3.36 0.58 11.73
C ILE A 121 -3.07 2.07 11.98
N ASP A 122 -1.85 2.51 11.71
CA ASP A 122 -1.42 3.88 11.97
C ASP A 122 -2.19 4.90 11.12
N ALA A 123 -2.46 4.58 9.84
CA ALA A 123 -3.25 5.44 8.96
C ALA A 123 -4.68 5.62 9.48
N TYR A 124 -5.36 4.53 9.84
CA TYR A 124 -6.74 4.61 10.35
C TYR A 124 -6.82 5.33 11.69
N GLN A 125 -5.85 5.09 12.58
CA GLN A 125 -5.80 5.75 13.87
C GLN A 125 -5.57 7.26 13.73
N SER A 126 -4.57 7.66 12.92
CA SER A 126 -4.15 9.07 12.79
C SER A 126 -5.06 9.91 11.89
N ILE A 127 -5.60 9.34 10.81
CA ILE A 127 -6.39 10.07 9.81
C ILE A 127 -7.88 9.97 10.10
N ALA A 128 -8.38 8.75 10.33
CA ALA A 128 -9.81 8.49 10.48
C ALA A 128 -10.28 8.46 11.95
N GLY A 129 -9.36 8.39 12.91
CA GLY A 129 -9.67 8.33 14.34
C GLY A 129 -10.13 6.95 14.84
N PHE A 130 -9.85 5.89 14.08
CA PHE A 130 -10.23 4.52 14.46
C PHE A 130 -9.01 3.68 14.80
N ASP A 131 -8.94 3.17 16.03
CA ASP A 131 -7.99 2.11 16.38
C ASP A 131 -8.52 0.76 15.88
N ILE A 132 -7.90 0.26 14.81
CA ILE A 132 -8.23 -1.03 14.19
C ILE A 132 -7.27 -2.15 14.61
N SER A 133 -6.32 -1.90 15.52
CA SER A 133 -5.29 -2.86 15.91
C SER A 133 -5.85 -4.17 16.49
N GLY A 134 -7.03 -4.09 17.12
CA GLY A 134 -7.72 -5.24 17.69
C GLY A 134 -8.64 -6.02 16.73
N ASN A 135 -8.75 -5.61 15.45
CA ASN A 135 -9.63 -6.27 14.48
C ASN A 135 -8.84 -6.83 13.28
N PRO A 136 -8.45 -8.13 13.34
CA PRO A 136 -7.75 -8.81 12.25
C PRO A 136 -8.48 -8.73 10.91
N GLY A 137 -9.81 -8.85 10.89
CA GLY A 137 -10.60 -8.76 9.66
C GLY A 137 -10.46 -7.40 8.95
N ILE A 138 -10.42 -6.29 9.69
CA ILE A 138 -10.19 -4.97 9.09
C ILE A 138 -8.76 -4.85 8.58
N THR A 139 -7.76 -5.28 9.37
CA THR A 139 -6.37 -5.23 8.91
C THR A 139 -6.11 -6.12 7.69
N SER A 140 -6.74 -7.31 7.63
CA SER A 140 -6.66 -8.22 6.49
C SER A 140 -7.41 -7.68 5.27
N THR A 141 -8.53 -6.98 5.49
CA THR A 141 -9.21 -6.25 4.42
C THR A 141 -8.24 -5.25 3.78
N LEU A 142 -7.61 -4.40 4.59
CA LEU A 142 -6.66 -3.38 4.11
C LEU A 142 -5.42 -3.99 3.46
N TYR A 143 -4.91 -5.09 3.99
CA TYR A 143 -3.83 -5.86 3.37
C TYR A 143 -4.21 -6.36 1.97
N ASN A 144 -5.45 -6.83 1.80
CA ASN A 144 -5.94 -7.34 0.53
C ASN A 144 -6.20 -6.23 -0.50
N VAL A 145 -6.71 -5.07 -0.08
CA VAL A 145 -7.17 -4.02 -1.00
C VAL A 145 -6.21 -2.85 -1.19
N GLY A 146 -5.19 -2.72 -0.33
CA GLY A 146 -4.18 -1.66 -0.37
C GLY A 146 -4.71 -0.25 -0.09
N ASN A 147 -3.82 0.74 -0.27
CA ASN A 147 -4.03 2.19 -0.14
C ASN A 147 -4.71 2.62 1.19
N PRO A 148 -4.14 2.26 2.36
CA PRO A 148 -4.78 2.53 3.64
C PRO A 148 -4.98 4.02 3.93
N GLU A 149 -4.03 4.90 3.57
CA GLU A 149 -4.16 6.34 3.81
C GLU A 149 -5.30 6.96 2.99
N GLN A 150 -5.39 6.65 1.70
CA GLN A 150 -6.48 7.14 0.84
C GLN A 150 -7.85 6.72 1.39
N ARG A 151 -7.97 5.46 1.84
CA ARG A 151 -9.20 4.92 2.43
C ARG A 151 -9.54 5.58 3.77
N ALA A 152 -8.53 5.82 4.61
CA ALA A 152 -8.71 6.52 5.87
C ALA A 152 -9.16 7.98 5.64
N HIS A 153 -8.58 8.68 4.66
CA HIS A 153 -9.03 10.02 4.27
C HIS A 153 -10.48 10.04 3.76
N ALA A 154 -10.85 9.06 2.93
CA ALA A 154 -12.23 8.93 2.45
C ALA A 154 -13.21 8.68 3.60
N LEU A 155 -12.88 7.80 4.54
CA LEU A 155 -13.69 7.54 5.73
C LEU A 155 -13.80 8.78 6.61
N LYS A 156 -12.71 9.51 6.82
CA LYS A 156 -12.71 10.76 7.58
C LYS A 156 -13.65 11.79 6.93
N ALA A 157 -13.53 12.01 5.63
CA ALA A 157 -14.35 12.98 4.89
C ALA A 157 -15.84 12.60 4.93
N GLU A 158 -16.15 11.31 4.83
CA GLU A 158 -17.50 10.78 5.03
C GLU A 158 -18.05 11.10 6.42
N ASN A 159 -17.26 10.81 7.47
CA ASN A 159 -17.69 11.02 8.85
C ASN A 159 -17.78 12.50 9.23
N ASP A 160 -16.94 13.37 8.68
CA ASP A 160 -17.07 14.82 8.82
C ASP A 160 -18.43 15.29 8.28
N ARG A 161 -18.86 14.77 7.12
CA ARG A 161 -20.17 15.09 6.53
C ARG A 161 -21.34 14.54 7.35
N ARG A 162 -21.24 13.29 7.81
CA ARG A 162 -22.26 12.65 8.67
C ARG A 162 -22.46 13.41 9.97
N ARG A 163 -21.36 13.78 10.65
CA ARG A 163 -21.41 14.61 11.86
C ARG A 163 -22.10 15.95 11.61
N ALA A 164 -21.79 16.61 10.50
CA ALA A 164 -22.44 17.87 10.13
C ALA A 164 -23.96 17.72 9.86
N ALA A 165 -24.39 16.53 9.41
CA ALA A 165 -25.79 16.18 9.19
C ALA A 165 -26.51 15.60 10.42
N GLY A 166 -25.81 15.40 11.55
CA GLY A 166 -26.36 14.74 12.74
C GLY A 166 -26.55 13.22 12.60
N GLU A 167 -25.90 12.60 11.62
CA GLU A 167 -25.93 11.16 11.38
C GLU A 167 -24.85 10.42 12.20
N SER A 168 -25.06 9.12 12.44
CA SER A 168 -24.05 8.28 13.04
C SER A 168 -22.85 8.11 12.12
N GLU A 169 -21.65 8.06 12.71
CA GLU A 169 -20.41 7.80 11.98
C GLU A 169 -20.44 6.44 11.29
N LYS A 170 -19.86 6.39 10.10
CA LYS A 170 -19.54 5.16 9.42
C LYS A 170 -18.31 4.54 10.08
N LEU A 171 -18.39 3.25 10.39
CA LEU A 171 -17.28 2.47 10.92
C LEU A 171 -16.42 1.86 9.79
N PRO A 172 -15.16 1.49 10.05
CA PRO A 172 -14.40 0.61 9.16
C PRO A 172 -15.15 -0.71 8.94
N GLU A 173 -15.19 -1.18 7.69
CA GLU A 173 -15.92 -2.38 7.27
C GLU A 173 -14.99 -3.42 6.67
N GLU A 174 -15.31 -4.68 6.90
CA GLU A 174 -14.57 -5.83 6.38
C GLU A 174 -15.04 -6.16 4.96
N ASN A 175 -14.12 -6.63 4.10
CA ASN A 175 -14.49 -7.32 2.88
C ASN A 175 -14.64 -8.83 3.14
N TYR A 176 -14.95 -9.62 2.10
CA TYR A 176 -15.08 -11.07 2.23
C TYR A 176 -13.84 -11.74 2.85
N TYR A 177 -12.64 -11.28 2.46
CA TYR A 177 -11.39 -11.81 3.00
C TYR A 177 -11.22 -11.48 4.49
N GLY A 178 -11.49 -10.24 4.88
CA GLY A 178 -11.48 -9.82 6.29
C GLY A 178 -12.49 -10.58 7.15
N TRP A 179 -13.72 -10.73 6.65
CA TRP A 179 -14.75 -11.51 7.32
C TRP A 179 -14.29 -12.96 7.54
N LEU A 180 -13.71 -13.60 6.53
CA LEU A 180 -13.22 -14.97 6.63
C LEU A 180 -12.11 -15.09 7.69
N VAL A 181 -11.22 -14.11 7.80
CA VAL A 181 -10.19 -14.09 8.85
C VAL A 181 -10.83 -14.00 10.24
N ASN A 182 -11.84 -13.16 10.44
CA ASN A 182 -12.53 -13.07 11.71
C ASN A 182 -13.34 -14.33 12.04
N ASP A 183 -14.00 -14.94 11.05
CA ASP A 183 -14.69 -16.23 11.18
C ASP A 183 -13.74 -17.35 11.63
N LYS A 184 -12.51 -17.36 11.10
CA LYS A 184 -11.46 -18.33 11.42
C LYS A 184 -10.57 -17.96 12.59
N LEU A 185 -10.75 -16.78 13.19
CA LEU A 185 -9.89 -16.30 14.28
C LEU A 185 -9.85 -17.26 15.50
N PRO A 186 -10.96 -17.88 15.94
CA PRO A 186 -10.90 -18.88 17.01
C PRO A 186 -10.04 -20.10 16.65
N GLU A 187 -10.12 -20.58 15.41
CA GLU A 187 -9.31 -21.71 14.92
C GLU A 187 -7.83 -21.34 14.87
N LEU A 188 -7.50 -20.15 14.34
CA LEU A 188 -6.12 -19.65 14.24
C LEU A 188 -5.47 -19.47 15.63
N LYS A 189 -6.23 -18.96 16.61
CA LYS A 189 -5.75 -18.79 17.99
C LYS A 189 -5.50 -20.12 18.70
N ALA A 190 -6.14 -21.21 18.28
CA ALA A 190 -5.92 -22.53 18.88
C ALA A 190 -4.64 -23.21 18.38
N LEU A 191 -3.96 -22.66 17.37
CA LEU A 191 -2.70 -23.20 16.83
C LEU A 191 -1.45 -22.78 17.62
N PHE A 192 -1.57 -21.82 18.54
CA PHE A 192 -0.47 -21.23 19.33
C PHE A 192 -0.87 -21.10 20.80
#